data_AF-A0AAU7Z1A7-F1
#
_entry.id   AF-A0AAU7Z1A7-F1
#
_cell.length_a   1.000
_cell.length_b   1.000
_cell.length_c   1.000
_cell.angle_alpha   90.00
_cell.angle_beta   90.00
_cell.angle_gamma   90.00
#
_symmetry.space_group_name_H-M   'P 1'
#
loop_
_entity.id
_entity.type
_entity.pdbx_description
1 polymer ?
#
loop_
_entity_poly.entity_id
_entity_poly.type
_entity_poly.pdbx_seq_one_letter_code
_entity_poly.pdbx_strand_id
1 'polypeptide(L)'
;MKPVSAAKSYDGITLRQAALVAGLAYLLNPVSYAEFSIYPKLVAANNAAQTVQNISDHLGLFAVAILCYIISFIGDVIIAWALYVLLAPVNRALSLLAAWCQLVYAAGALCSVFSLLNVYHLLVTPYYLTLLGSGQLQAQVWFQLHSFHYEWSMSLIIFGIHLVLLGYLVYRSGYIPWIFGIALFIAGLGWMIAGLGPYVLPNANLDFTFITAFGEVLFTLWLWIRGWKVQEPIVIS
;
A
#
# COMPACT_ATOMS: atom_id res chain seq x y z
N MET A 1 -3.42 28.87 21.54
CA MET A 1 -3.59 28.50 20.11
C MET A 1 -2.84 29.52 19.27
N LYS A 2 -1.83 29.11 18.50
CA LYS A 2 -1.20 30.00 17.50
C LYS A 2 -2.05 29.98 16.24
N PRO A 3 -2.32 31.12 15.58
CA PRO A 3 -3.08 31.14 14.34
C PRO A 3 -2.32 30.35 13.27
N VAL A 4 -3.01 29.40 12.64
CA VAL A 4 -2.52 28.71 11.44
C VAL A 4 -2.43 29.77 10.35
N SER A 5 -1.22 29.95 9.80
CA SER A 5 -0.94 30.85 8.67
C SER A 5 -1.97 30.62 7.56
N ALA A 6 -2.57 31.70 7.06
CA ALA A 6 -3.59 31.69 6.02
C ALA A 6 -3.09 30.86 4.81
N ALA A 7 -3.69 29.68 4.63
CA ALA A 7 -3.48 28.91 3.42
C ALA A 7 -4.10 29.70 2.27
N LYS A 8 -3.25 30.17 1.34
CA LYS A 8 -3.67 30.56 -0.01
C LYS A 8 -4.67 29.52 -0.49
N SER A 9 -5.87 29.94 -0.92
CA SER A 9 -6.72 29.07 -1.73
C SER A 9 -5.85 28.56 -2.87
N TYR A 10 -5.58 27.26 -2.88
CA TYR A 10 -5.02 26.65 -4.07
C TYR A 10 -6.10 26.86 -5.14
N ASP A 11 -5.81 27.56 -6.23
CA ASP A 11 -6.73 27.85 -7.34
C ASP A 11 -7.14 26.55 -8.07
N GLY A 12 -7.78 25.64 -7.35
CA GLY A 12 -7.99 24.23 -7.70
C GLY A 12 -8.86 23.49 -6.68
N ILE A 13 -8.61 22.18 -6.54
CA ILE A 13 -9.47 21.24 -5.82
C ILE A 13 -9.57 21.56 -4.32
N THR A 14 -10.80 21.59 -3.80
CA THR A 14 -11.10 21.87 -2.38
C THR A 14 -10.61 20.75 -1.46
N LEU A 15 -10.38 21.06 -0.18
CA LEU A 15 -10.00 20.05 0.83
C LEU A 15 -11.01 18.91 0.93
N ARG A 16 -12.30 19.24 0.79
CA ARG A 16 -13.39 18.27 0.72
C ARG A 16 -13.22 17.30 -0.44
N GLN A 17 -13.00 17.82 -1.65
CA GLN A 17 -12.81 16.98 -2.83
C GLN A 17 -11.55 16.12 -2.69
N ALA A 18 -10.45 16.67 -2.17
CA ALA A 18 -9.23 15.92 -1.90
C ALA A 18 -9.48 14.77 -0.91
N ALA A 19 -10.21 15.01 0.19
CA ALA A 19 -10.58 13.97 1.15
C ALA A 19 -11.42 12.85 0.52
N LEU A 20 -12.40 13.20 -0.32
CA LEU A 20 -13.25 12.22 -1.01
C LEU A 20 -12.46 11.41 -2.06
N VAL A 21 -11.58 12.07 -2.82
CA VAL A 21 -10.71 11.40 -3.79
C VAL A 21 -9.76 10.44 -3.09
N ALA A 22 -9.12 10.85 -1.99
CA ALA A 22 -8.27 9.97 -1.18
C ALA A 22 -9.06 8.75 -0.67
N GLY A 23 -10.23 8.98 -0.07
CA GLY A 23 -11.08 7.90 0.45
C GLY A 23 -11.54 6.91 -0.62
N LEU A 24 -11.95 7.40 -1.80
CA LEU A 24 -12.34 6.56 -2.92
C LEU A 24 -11.16 5.79 -3.51
N ALA A 25 -10.00 6.43 -3.66
CA ALA A 25 -8.81 5.80 -4.22
C ALA A 25 -8.32 4.66 -3.31
N TYR A 26 -8.33 4.85 -1.98
CA TYR A 26 -8.06 3.76 -1.03
C TYR A 26 -9.10 2.64 -1.11
N LEU A 27 -10.39 2.97 -1.18
CA LEU A 27 -11.47 1.96 -1.19
C LEU A 27 -11.46 1.10 -2.45
N LEU A 28 -11.15 1.71 -3.60
CA LEU A 28 -11.08 1.03 -4.89
C LEU A 28 -9.75 0.34 -5.13
N ASN A 29 -8.78 0.45 -4.22
CA ASN A 29 -7.48 -0.18 -4.36
C ASN A 29 -7.62 -1.73 -4.32
N PRO A 30 -7.36 -2.44 -5.43
CA PRO A 30 -7.63 -3.87 -5.51
C PRO A 30 -6.56 -4.75 -4.85
N VAL A 31 -5.54 -4.18 -4.20
CA VAL A 31 -4.43 -4.93 -3.60
C VAL A 31 -4.93 -5.96 -2.59
N SER A 32 -5.89 -5.61 -1.74
CA SER A 32 -6.45 -6.52 -0.75
C SER A 32 -7.22 -7.68 -1.41
N TYR A 33 -7.83 -7.45 -2.56
CA TYR A 33 -8.49 -8.52 -3.32
C TYR A 33 -7.46 -9.51 -3.88
N ALA A 34 -6.35 -9.02 -4.43
CA ALA A 34 -5.26 -9.87 -4.90
C ALA A 34 -4.66 -10.71 -3.77
N GLU A 35 -4.29 -10.07 -2.66
CA GLU A 35 -3.62 -10.70 -1.51
C GLU A 35 -4.51 -11.71 -0.78
N PHE A 36 -5.77 -11.36 -0.48
CA PHE A 36 -6.61 -12.21 0.38
C PHE A 36 -7.55 -13.14 -0.40
N SER A 37 -7.86 -12.84 -1.67
CA SER A 37 -8.85 -13.63 -2.44
C SER A 37 -8.25 -14.44 -3.58
N ILE A 38 -7.16 -13.97 -4.19
CA ILE A 38 -6.53 -14.65 -5.34
C ILE A 38 -5.29 -15.44 -4.90
N TYR A 39 -4.33 -14.78 -4.27
CA TYR A 39 -3.01 -15.36 -3.94
C TYR A 39 -3.10 -16.69 -3.16
N PRO A 40 -3.96 -16.83 -2.12
CA PRO A 40 -4.04 -18.06 -1.33
C PRO A 40 -4.61 -19.25 -2.10
N LYS A 41 -5.29 -19.02 -3.22
CA LYS A 41 -5.79 -20.09 -4.11
C LYS A 41 -4.70 -20.63 -5.04
N LEU A 42 -3.70 -19.80 -5.34
CA LEU A 42 -2.65 -20.09 -6.29
C LEU A 42 -1.40 -20.64 -5.62
N VAL A 43 -1.03 -20.10 -4.46
CA VAL A 43 0.22 -20.45 -3.75
C VAL A 43 -0.06 -21.40 -2.60
N ALA A 44 0.44 -22.63 -2.73
CA ALA A 44 0.36 -23.64 -1.68
C ALA A 44 1.56 -23.50 -0.73
N ALA A 45 1.29 -23.14 0.52
CA ALA A 45 2.32 -23.00 1.54
C ALA A 45 3.14 -24.31 1.65
N ASN A 46 4.45 -24.19 1.45
CA ASN A 46 5.44 -25.28 1.47
C ASN A 46 5.36 -26.34 0.34
N ASN A 47 4.65 -26.08 -0.76
CA ASN A 47 4.63 -27.00 -1.90
C ASN A 47 4.84 -26.29 -3.24
N ALA A 48 6.09 -26.26 -3.70
CA ALA A 48 6.48 -25.66 -4.96
C ALA A 48 5.85 -26.35 -6.19
N ALA A 49 5.78 -27.68 -6.17
CA ALA A 49 5.18 -28.44 -7.28
C ALA A 49 3.68 -28.14 -7.43
N GLN A 50 2.95 -28.14 -6.31
CA GLN A 50 1.52 -27.79 -6.30
C GLN A 50 1.29 -26.33 -6.68
N THR A 51 2.14 -25.41 -6.24
CA THR A 51 2.05 -23.98 -6.60
C THR A 51 2.23 -23.77 -8.10
N VAL A 52 3.23 -24.41 -8.71
CA VAL A 52 3.43 -24.36 -10.16
C VAL A 52 2.22 -24.92 -10.90
N GLN A 53 1.68 -26.06 -10.44
CA GLN A 53 0.49 -26.66 -11.04
C GLN A 53 -0.72 -25.71 -10.96
N ASN A 54 -1.03 -25.19 -9.77
CA ASN A 54 -2.16 -24.27 -9.55
C ASN A 54 -2.07 -23.03 -10.44
N ILE A 55 -0.89 -22.39 -10.52
CA ILE A 55 -0.68 -21.20 -11.35
C ILE A 55 -0.79 -21.53 -12.83
N SER A 56 -0.23 -22.66 -13.27
CA SER A 56 -0.27 -23.08 -14.68
C SER A 56 -1.70 -23.40 -15.14
N ASP A 57 -2.51 -24.01 -14.28
CA ASP A 57 -3.91 -24.31 -14.55
C ASP A 57 -4.78 -23.04 -14.53
N HIS A 58 -4.34 -21.97 -13.85
CA HIS A 58 -5.11 -20.75 -13.62
C HIS A 58 -4.34 -19.48 -14.02
N LEU A 59 -3.60 -19.51 -15.13
CA LEU A 59 -2.75 -18.40 -15.59
C LEU A 59 -3.50 -17.07 -15.71
N GLY A 60 -4.75 -17.10 -16.18
CA GLY A 60 -5.58 -15.89 -16.28
C GLY A 60 -5.88 -15.27 -14.92
N LEU A 61 -6.10 -16.07 -13.88
CA LEU A 61 -6.34 -15.59 -12.52
C LEU A 61 -5.06 -14.99 -11.93
N PHE A 62 -3.89 -15.59 -12.20
CA PHE A 62 -2.60 -15.03 -11.80
C PHE A 62 -2.31 -13.69 -12.50
N ALA A 63 -2.63 -13.57 -13.79
CA ALA A 63 -2.52 -12.31 -14.52
C ALA A 63 -3.45 -11.21 -13.94
N VAL A 64 -4.68 -11.58 -13.52
CA VAL A 64 -5.59 -10.64 -12.83
C VAL A 64 -4.98 -10.16 -11.51
N ALA A 65 -4.36 -11.04 -10.71
CA ALA A 65 -3.66 -10.62 -9.49
C ALA A 65 -2.56 -9.60 -9.78
N ILE A 66 -1.71 -9.85 -10.80
CA ILE A 66 -0.67 -8.92 -11.24
C ILE A 66 -1.26 -7.56 -11.63
N LEU A 67 -2.34 -7.56 -12.42
CA LEU A 67 -3.03 -6.33 -12.82
C LEU A 67 -3.60 -5.57 -11.62
N CYS A 68 -4.12 -6.26 -10.60
CA CYS A 68 -4.56 -5.61 -9.37
C CYS A 68 -3.40 -4.82 -8.74
N TYR A 69 -2.21 -5.40 -8.56
CA TYR A 69 -1.06 -4.65 -8.01
C TYR A 69 -0.67 -3.44 -8.86
N ILE A 70 -0.74 -3.54 -10.19
CA ILE A 70 -0.44 -2.41 -11.10
C ILE A 70 -1.50 -1.29 -10.96
N ILE A 71 -2.78 -1.66 -10.86
CA ILE A 71 -3.85 -0.69 -10.64
C ILE A 71 -3.70 -0.02 -9.26
N SER A 72 -3.32 -0.79 -8.25
CA SER A 72 -3.01 -0.28 -6.90
C SER A 72 -1.93 0.80 -6.93
N PHE A 73 -0.85 0.60 -7.70
CA PHE A 73 0.20 1.61 -7.87
C PHE A 73 -0.34 2.94 -8.40
N ILE A 74 -1.24 2.91 -9.38
CA ILE A 74 -1.88 4.13 -9.90
C ILE A 74 -2.74 4.79 -8.80
N GLY A 75 -3.46 3.96 -8.04
CA GLY A 75 -4.21 4.41 -6.87
C GLY A 75 -3.33 5.10 -5.83
N ASP A 76 -2.14 4.56 -5.54
CA ASP A 76 -1.20 5.11 -4.57
C ASP A 76 -0.68 6.50 -4.97
N VAL A 77 -0.49 6.74 -6.27
CA VAL A 77 -0.12 8.08 -6.77
C VAL A 77 -1.26 9.08 -6.53
N ILE A 78 -2.50 8.68 -6.80
CA ILE A 78 -3.70 9.51 -6.56
C ILE A 78 -3.85 9.79 -5.06
N ILE A 79 -3.68 8.78 -4.22
CA ILE A 79 -3.73 8.88 -2.76
C ILE A 79 -2.66 9.86 -2.26
N ALA A 80 -1.41 9.71 -2.69
CA ALA A 80 -0.30 10.57 -2.29
C ALA A 80 -0.59 12.04 -2.58
N TRP A 81 -1.07 12.33 -3.78
CA TRP A 81 -1.44 13.67 -4.20
C TRP A 81 -2.65 14.22 -3.44
N ALA A 82 -3.72 13.42 -3.28
CA ALA A 82 -4.94 13.85 -2.60
C ALA A 82 -4.69 14.15 -1.11
N LEU A 83 -3.94 13.28 -0.43
CA LEU A 83 -3.52 13.50 0.96
C LEU A 83 -2.58 14.70 1.10
N TYR A 84 -1.69 14.92 0.12
CA TYR A 84 -0.86 16.12 0.10
C TYR A 84 -1.70 17.39 0.11
N VAL A 85 -2.67 17.50 -0.81
CA VAL A 85 -3.58 18.65 -0.91
C VAL A 85 -4.37 18.82 0.38
N LEU A 86 -4.92 17.72 0.91
CA LEU A 86 -5.70 17.73 2.14
C LEU A 86 -4.90 18.31 3.32
N LEU A 87 -3.66 17.85 3.52
CA LEU A 87 -2.87 18.16 4.72
C LEU A 87 -1.86 19.30 4.54
N ALA A 88 -1.68 19.82 3.32
CA ALA A 88 -0.81 20.95 3.05
C ALA A 88 -1.11 22.21 3.90
N PRO A 89 -2.38 22.55 4.25
CA PRO A 89 -2.68 23.66 5.15
C PRO A 89 -2.11 23.50 6.58
N VAL A 90 -1.82 22.27 7.01
CA VAL A 90 -1.29 21.98 8.36
C VAL A 90 0.22 22.23 8.39
N ASN A 91 0.94 21.57 7.47
CA ASN A 91 2.37 21.79 7.23
C ASN A 91 2.72 21.27 5.84
N ARG A 92 2.97 22.18 4.90
CA ARG A 92 3.23 21.84 3.50
C ARG A 92 4.49 20.99 3.30
N ALA A 93 5.56 21.25 4.05
CA ALA A 93 6.82 20.52 3.91
C ALA A 93 6.67 19.06 4.38
N LEU A 94 6.04 18.84 5.53
CA LEU A 94 5.77 17.49 6.05
C LEU A 94 4.74 16.75 5.19
N SER A 95 3.72 17.45 4.69
CA SER A 95 2.73 16.88 3.77
C SER A 95 3.39 16.39 2.48
N LEU A 96 4.33 17.18 1.93
CA LEU A 96 5.10 16.81 0.76
C LEU A 96 6.02 15.61 1.04
N LEU A 97 6.70 15.60 2.19
CA LEU A 97 7.54 14.48 2.60
C LEU A 97 6.72 13.18 2.73
N ALA A 98 5.55 13.25 3.35
CA ALA A 98 4.65 12.10 3.45
C ALA A 98 4.24 11.59 2.06
N ALA A 99 3.89 12.48 1.13
CA ALA A 99 3.55 12.10 -0.24
C ALA A 99 4.74 11.47 -0.98
N TRP A 100 5.97 11.97 -0.80
CA TRP A 100 7.16 11.34 -1.36
C TRP A 100 7.41 9.95 -0.79
N CYS A 101 7.25 9.76 0.52
CA CYS A 101 7.32 8.42 1.11
C CYS A 101 6.30 7.47 0.49
N GLN A 102 5.06 7.91 0.25
CA GLN A 102 4.04 7.10 -0.43
C GLN A 102 4.46 6.72 -1.85
N LEU A 103 5.03 7.65 -2.62
CA LEU A 103 5.49 7.37 -3.99
C LEU A 103 6.70 6.42 -4.02
N VAL A 104 7.64 6.57 -3.08
CA VAL A 104 8.80 5.68 -2.96
C VAL A 104 8.35 4.27 -2.56
N TYR A 105 7.40 4.16 -1.62
CA TYR A 105 6.74 2.90 -1.30
C TYR A 105 6.12 2.27 -2.55
N ALA A 106 5.27 3.02 -3.26
CA ALA A 106 4.57 2.53 -4.44
C ALA A 106 5.56 2.05 -5.52
N ALA A 107 6.65 2.79 -5.75
CA ALA A 107 7.70 2.39 -6.68
C ALA A 107 8.42 1.11 -6.25
N GLY A 108 8.75 0.97 -4.96
CA GLY A 108 9.34 -0.26 -4.42
C GLY A 108 8.41 -1.46 -4.54
N ALA A 109 7.13 -1.27 -4.22
CA ALA A 109 6.09 -2.27 -4.37
C ALA A 109 5.94 -2.68 -5.85
N LEU A 110 5.93 -1.73 -6.78
CA LEU A 110 5.91 -2.01 -8.21
C LEU A 110 7.13 -2.83 -8.67
N CYS A 111 8.32 -2.54 -8.14
CA CYS A 111 9.51 -3.35 -8.42
C CYS A 111 9.32 -4.81 -8.01
N SER A 112 8.68 -5.08 -6.87
CA SER A 112 8.40 -6.45 -6.43
C SER A 112 7.46 -7.20 -7.39
N VAL A 113 6.52 -6.50 -8.03
CA VAL A 113 5.59 -7.09 -9.00
C VAL A 113 6.33 -7.67 -10.22
N PHE A 114 7.54 -7.19 -10.55
CA PHE A 114 8.35 -7.80 -11.59
C PHE A 114 8.73 -9.26 -11.29
N SER A 115 8.88 -9.62 -10.01
CA SER A 115 9.12 -11.01 -9.60
C SER A 115 7.91 -11.90 -9.93
N LEU A 116 6.68 -11.40 -9.78
CA LEU A 116 5.46 -12.10 -10.22
C LEU A 116 5.35 -12.19 -11.75
N LEU A 117 5.74 -11.13 -12.47
CA LEU A 117 5.81 -11.16 -13.94
C LEU A 117 6.83 -12.18 -14.45
N ASN A 118 7.96 -12.35 -13.75
CA ASN A 118 8.92 -13.41 -14.06
C ASN A 118 8.30 -14.80 -13.88
N VAL A 119 7.53 -15.03 -12.81
CA VAL A 119 6.79 -16.29 -12.62
C VAL A 119 5.82 -16.52 -13.79
N TYR A 120 5.06 -15.50 -14.17
CA TYR A 120 4.12 -15.60 -15.30
C TYR A 120 4.86 -15.98 -16.59
N HIS A 121 5.99 -15.31 -16.87
CA HIS A 121 6.78 -15.57 -18.07
C HIS A 121 7.39 -16.99 -18.10
N LEU A 122 7.88 -17.47 -16.96
CA LEU A 122 8.42 -18.82 -16.80
C LEU A 122 7.38 -19.90 -17.08
N LEU A 123 6.13 -19.68 -16.65
CA LEU A 123 5.07 -20.68 -16.73
C LEU A 123 4.27 -20.62 -18.04
N VAL A 124 4.13 -19.45 -18.66
CA VAL A 124 3.41 -19.32 -19.95
C VAL A 124 4.24 -19.80 -21.14
N THR A 125 5.58 -19.89 -20.98
CA THR A 125 6.51 -20.21 -22.07
C THR A 125 7.00 -21.66 -21.95
N PRO A 126 6.48 -22.62 -22.74
CA PRO A 126 6.81 -24.05 -22.59
C PRO A 126 8.30 -24.37 -22.78
N TYR A 127 9.02 -23.51 -23.50
CA TYR A 127 10.45 -23.65 -23.75
C TYR A 127 11.28 -23.66 -22.45
N TYR A 128 10.90 -22.89 -21.42
CA TYR A 128 11.63 -22.90 -20.15
C TYR A 128 11.52 -24.23 -19.41
N LEU A 129 10.38 -24.93 -19.51
CA LEU A 129 10.24 -26.28 -18.95
C LEU A 129 11.19 -27.26 -19.64
N THR A 130 11.36 -27.14 -20.96
CA THR A 130 12.30 -28.00 -21.71
C THR A 130 13.76 -27.70 -21.40
N LEU A 131 14.11 -26.43 -21.18
CA LEU A 131 15.47 -26.00 -20.87
C LEU A 131 15.90 -26.32 -19.44
N LEU A 132 15.03 -26.06 -18.46
CA LEU A 132 15.35 -26.16 -17.04
C LEU A 132 15.00 -27.53 -16.46
N GLY A 133 14.03 -28.23 -17.04
CA GLY A 133 13.39 -29.38 -16.41
C GLY A 133 12.45 -28.97 -15.28
N SER A 134 11.64 -29.92 -14.79
CA SER A 134 10.58 -29.66 -13.81
C SER A 134 11.10 -29.16 -12.46
N GLY A 135 12.14 -29.82 -11.91
CA GLY A 135 12.68 -29.48 -10.58
C GLY A 135 13.29 -28.08 -10.53
N GLN A 136 14.10 -27.71 -11.53
CA GLN A 136 14.72 -26.39 -11.60
C GLN A 136 13.68 -25.28 -11.87
N LEU A 137 12.69 -25.54 -12.74
CA LEU A 137 11.59 -24.59 -12.98
C LEU A 137 10.80 -24.31 -11.70
N GLN A 138 10.46 -25.37 -10.94
CA GLN A 138 9.76 -25.24 -9.67
C GLN A 138 10.57 -24.44 -8.64
N ALA A 139 11.88 -24.71 -8.53
CA ALA A 139 12.75 -23.95 -7.65
C ALA A 139 12.83 -22.46 -8.05
N GLN A 140 12.90 -22.16 -9.35
CA GLN A 140 12.95 -20.79 -9.86
C GLN A 140 11.63 -20.04 -9.59
N VAL A 141 10.47 -20.68 -9.82
CA VAL A 141 9.16 -20.10 -9.50
C VAL A 141 9.06 -19.83 -8.00
N TRP A 142 9.44 -20.81 -7.18
CA TRP A 142 9.42 -20.67 -5.72
C TRP A 142 10.30 -19.51 -5.24
N PHE A 143 11.51 -19.40 -5.77
CA PHE A 143 12.43 -18.31 -5.49
C PHE A 143 11.82 -16.95 -5.84
N GLN A 144 11.24 -16.79 -7.03
CA GLN A 144 10.63 -15.52 -7.45
C GLN A 144 9.40 -15.13 -6.61
N LEU A 145 8.58 -16.10 -6.19
CA LEU A 145 7.47 -15.82 -5.26
C LEU A 145 7.99 -15.35 -3.89
N HIS A 146 9.09 -15.92 -3.41
CA HIS A 146 9.72 -15.47 -2.16
C HIS A 146 10.34 -14.09 -2.32
N SER A 147 11.06 -13.85 -3.42
CA SER A 147 11.61 -12.53 -3.76
C SER A 147 10.54 -11.45 -3.74
N PHE A 148 9.37 -11.70 -4.36
CA PHE A 148 8.21 -10.81 -4.28
C PHE A 148 7.86 -10.47 -2.83
N HIS A 149 7.72 -11.46 -1.94
CA HIS A 149 7.36 -11.23 -0.54
C HIS A 149 8.42 -10.42 0.24
N TYR A 150 9.70 -10.71 0.02
CA TYR A 150 10.79 -9.95 0.64
C TYR A 150 10.83 -8.50 0.13
N GLU A 151 10.81 -8.31 -1.19
CA GLU A 151 10.81 -6.99 -1.84
C GLU A 151 9.59 -6.15 -1.43
N TRP A 152 8.42 -6.77 -1.36
CA TRP A 152 7.19 -6.14 -0.86
C TRP A 152 7.35 -5.71 0.60
N SER A 153 7.88 -6.59 1.46
CA SER A 153 8.10 -6.32 2.88
C SER A 153 9.03 -5.13 3.11
N MET A 154 10.10 -4.99 2.32
CA MET A 154 10.97 -3.81 2.38
C MET A 154 10.22 -2.51 2.08
N SER A 155 9.31 -2.55 1.12
CA SER A 155 8.51 -1.38 0.74
C SER A 155 7.58 -0.94 1.88
N LEU A 156 7.05 -1.89 2.66
CA LEU A 156 6.19 -1.61 3.82
C LEU A 156 6.88 -0.78 4.92
N ILE A 157 8.21 -0.84 5.02
CA ILE A 157 8.96 0.00 5.97
C ILE A 157 8.78 1.49 5.62
N ILE A 158 8.87 1.82 4.33
CA ILE A 158 8.71 3.18 3.83
C ILE A 158 7.25 3.62 3.95
N PHE A 159 6.32 2.70 3.69
CA PHE A 159 4.89 2.94 3.92
C PHE A 159 4.58 3.26 5.38
N GLY A 160 5.22 2.56 6.32
CA GLY A 160 5.07 2.84 7.74
C GLY A 160 5.56 4.24 8.12
N ILE A 161 6.68 4.70 7.54
CA ILE A 161 7.15 6.10 7.70
C ILE A 161 6.12 7.09 7.15
N HIS A 162 5.56 6.83 5.96
CA HIS A 162 4.47 7.63 5.41
C HIS A 162 3.30 7.75 6.40
N LEU A 163 2.82 6.64 6.95
CA LEU A 163 1.70 6.62 7.88
C LEU A 163 1.99 7.32 9.21
N VAL A 164 3.22 7.26 9.71
CA VAL A 164 3.65 8.02 10.90
C VAL A 164 3.57 9.53 10.63
N LEU A 165 4.10 9.99 9.50
CA LEU A 165 4.04 11.40 9.10
C LEU A 165 2.59 11.85 8.87
N LEU A 166 1.80 11.00 8.21
CA LEU A 166 0.39 11.23 7.95
C LEU A 166 -0.40 11.34 9.27
N GLY A 167 -0.18 10.41 10.20
CA GLY A 167 -0.80 10.38 11.51
C GLY A 167 -0.50 11.65 12.32
N TYR A 168 0.75 12.13 12.28
CA TYR A 168 1.12 13.40 12.89
C TYR A 168 0.37 14.59 12.28
N LEU A 169 0.30 14.68 10.94
CA LEU A 169 -0.42 15.75 10.25
C LEU A 169 -1.93 15.71 10.55
N VAL A 170 -2.53 14.53 10.55
CA VAL A 170 -3.95 14.32 10.87
C VAL A 170 -4.23 14.74 12.31
N TYR A 171 -3.39 14.34 13.27
CA TYR A 171 -3.48 14.74 14.67
C TYR A 171 -3.43 16.27 14.85
N ARG A 172 -2.64 16.95 14.02
CA ARG A 172 -2.47 18.41 14.04
C ARG A 172 -3.49 19.19 13.20
N SER A 173 -4.30 18.52 12.40
CA SER A 173 -5.15 19.16 11.38
C SER A 173 -6.27 20.04 11.94
N GLY A 174 -6.84 19.68 13.09
CA GLY A 174 -7.96 20.40 13.72
C GLY A 174 -9.32 20.19 13.04
N TYR A 175 -9.36 19.72 11.79
CA TYR A 175 -10.60 19.41 11.05
C TYR A 175 -10.82 17.90 10.82
N ILE A 176 -9.81 17.05 11.09
CA ILE A 176 -9.95 15.58 11.16
C ILE A 176 -9.88 15.16 12.64
N PRO A 177 -10.70 14.20 13.10
CA PRO A 177 -10.62 13.70 14.47
C PRO A 177 -9.22 13.16 14.81
N TRP A 178 -8.64 13.66 15.90
CA TRP A 178 -7.28 13.33 16.34
C TRP A 178 -7.04 11.84 16.56
N ILE A 179 -8.11 11.07 16.86
CA ILE A 179 -8.04 9.62 17.08
C ILE A 179 -7.52 8.88 15.84
N PHE A 180 -7.85 9.34 14.64
CA PHE A 180 -7.32 8.77 13.40
C PHE A 180 -5.82 9.05 13.25
N GLY A 181 -5.35 10.21 13.73
CA GLY A 181 -3.92 10.52 13.74
C GLY A 181 -3.12 9.53 14.58
N ILE A 182 -3.63 9.18 15.77
CA ILE A 182 -3.01 8.16 16.63
C ILE A 182 -3.13 6.76 15.99
N ALA A 183 -4.29 6.42 15.45
CA ALA A 183 -4.50 5.13 14.81
C ALA A 183 -3.53 4.91 13.63
N LEU A 184 -3.33 5.94 12.78
CA LEU A 184 -2.36 5.92 11.68
C LEU A 184 -0.91 5.84 12.18
N PHE A 185 -0.57 6.53 13.26
CA PHE A 185 0.75 6.43 13.87
C PHE A 185 1.05 5.01 14.33
N ILE A 186 0.10 4.36 15.02
CA ILE A 186 0.23 2.96 15.46
C ILE A 186 0.30 2.01 14.25
N ALA A 187 -0.53 2.23 13.23
CA ALA A 187 -0.50 1.47 11.98
C ALA A 187 0.88 1.56 11.31
N GLY A 188 1.45 2.76 11.24
CA GLY A 188 2.77 2.98 10.65
C GLY A 188 3.87 2.21 11.36
N LEU A 189 3.86 2.18 12.71
CA LEU A 189 4.80 1.36 13.48
C LEU A 189 4.60 -0.14 13.21
N GLY A 190 3.35 -0.60 13.11
CA GLY A 190 3.07 -2.00 12.80
C GLY A 190 3.57 -2.41 11.42
N TRP A 191 3.38 -1.57 10.40
CA TRP A 191 3.92 -1.82 9.06
C TRP A 191 5.45 -1.82 9.02
N MET A 192 6.12 -0.96 9.80
CA MET A 192 7.58 -1.01 9.93
C MET A 192 8.06 -2.31 10.58
N ILE A 193 7.39 -2.77 11.63
CA ILE A 193 7.72 -4.04 12.30
C ILE A 193 7.47 -5.22 11.35
N ALA A 194 6.34 -5.23 10.65
CA ALA A 194 6.00 -6.27 9.67
C ALA A 194 7.02 -6.30 8.52
N GLY A 195 7.39 -5.14 7.98
CA GLY A 195 8.36 -5.03 6.89
C GLY A 195 9.78 -5.46 7.29
N LEU A 196 10.19 -5.20 8.53
CA LEU A 196 11.49 -5.64 9.08
C LEU A 196 11.51 -7.11 9.49
N GLY A 197 10.34 -7.70 9.74
CA GLY A 197 10.18 -9.06 10.26
C GLY A 197 11.00 -10.11 9.53
N PRO A 198 10.87 -10.25 8.20
CA PRO A 198 11.61 -11.26 7.44
C PRO A 198 13.14 -11.15 7.53
N TYR A 199 13.67 -9.98 7.91
CA TYR A 199 15.11 -9.70 7.92
C TYR A 199 15.74 -9.77 9.31
N VAL A 200 15.03 -9.26 10.32
CA VAL A 200 15.55 -9.13 11.69
C VAL A 200 15.02 -10.24 12.59
N LEU A 201 13.79 -10.70 12.33
CA LEU A 201 13.07 -11.65 13.18
C LEU A 201 12.41 -12.77 12.33
N PRO A 202 13.17 -13.52 11.51
CA PRO A 202 12.61 -14.45 10.51
C PRO A 202 11.77 -15.59 11.10
N ASN A 203 11.93 -15.88 12.41
CA ASN A 203 11.22 -16.95 13.11
C ASN A 203 10.14 -16.42 14.07
N ALA A 204 9.95 -15.10 14.17
CA ALA A 204 8.96 -14.52 15.07
C ALA A 204 7.58 -14.50 14.41
N ASN A 205 6.54 -14.85 15.16
CA ASN A 205 5.17 -14.60 14.74
C ASN A 205 4.86 -13.10 14.93
N LEU A 206 4.65 -12.39 13.82
CA LEU A 206 4.32 -10.97 13.80
C LEU A 206 2.89 -10.71 13.35
N ASP A 207 2.01 -11.72 13.41
CA ASP A 207 0.64 -11.63 12.90
C ASP A 207 -0.18 -10.55 13.63
N PHE A 208 0.18 -10.22 14.87
CA PHE A 208 -0.41 -9.13 15.64
C PHE A 208 -0.29 -7.77 14.94
N THR A 209 0.72 -7.57 14.09
CA THR A 209 0.92 -6.32 13.33
C THR A 209 -0.26 -6.06 12.38
N PHE A 210 -0.95 -7.10 11.93
CA PHE A 210 -2.15 -6.96 11.11
C PHE A 210 -3.27 -6.18 11.82
N ILE A 211 -3.36 -6.29 13.16
CA ILE A 211 -4.36 -5.55 13.95
C ILE A 211 -4.11 -4.04 13.84
N THR A 212 -2.86 -3.62 13.69
CA THR A 212 -2.52 -2.19 13.57
C THR A 212 -2.99 -1.59 12.25
N ALA A 213 -3.12 -2.41 11.18
CA ALA A 213 -3.58 -1.96 9.86
C ALA A 213 -5.05 -1.49 9.88
N PHE A 214 -5.86 -1.88 10.88
CA PHE A 214 -7.22 -1.38 11.03
C PHE A 214 -7.29 0.15 11.20
N GLY A 215 -6.23 0.78 11.75
CA GLY A 215 -6.19 2.24 11.87
C GLY A 215 -6.29 2.96 10.53
N GLU A 216 -5.64 2.40 9.51
CA GLU A 216 -5.69 2.89 8.14
C GLU A 216 -7.06 2.66 7.51
N VAL A 217 -7.63 1.45 7.65
CA VAL A 217 -8.97 1.12 7.14
C VAL A 217 -10.04 2.05 7.71
N LEU A 218 -10.01 2.29 9.02
CA LEU A 218 -10.95 3.19 9.69
C LEU A 218 -10.79 4.64 9.23
N PHE A 219 -9.55 5.10 9.02
CA PHE A 219 -9.28 6.43 8.48
C PHE A 219 -9.82 6.58 7.05
N THR A 220 -9.58 5.60 6.19
CA THR A 220 -10.11 5.54 4.82
C THR A 220 -11.63 5.61 4.78
N LEU A 221 -12.30 4.79 5.60
CA LEU A 221 -13.77 4.80 5.69
C LEU A 221 -14.28 6.16 6.17
N TRP A 222 -13.58 6.79 7.12
CA TRP A 222 -13.95 8.13 7.58
C TRP A 222 -13.79 9.18 6.50
N LEU A 223 -12.69 9.17 5.73
CA LEU A 223 -12.49 10.09 4.60
C LEU A 223 -13.62 9.96 3.57
N TRP A 224 -14.05 8.74 3.27
CA TRP A 224 -15.13 8.51 2.33
C TRP A 224 -16.50 8.98 2.86
N ILE A 225 -16.86 8.64 4.11
CA ILE A 225 -18.19 8.93 4.68
C ILE A 225 -18.32 10.39 5.14
N ARG A 226 -17.25 10.97 5.70
CA ARG A 226 -17.25 12.27 6.39
C ARG A 226 -16.28 13.29 5.79
N GLY A 227 -15.50 12.94 4.77
CA GLY A 227 -14.64 13.90 4.05
C GLY A 227 -15.40 15.09 3.48
N TRP A 228 -16.70 14.93 3.22
CA TRP A 228 -17.57 16.04 2.80
C TRP A 228 -17.80 17.12 3.86
N LYS A 229 -17.50 16.84 5.13
CA LYS A 229 -17.62 17.79 6.24
C LYS A 229 -16.32 18.53 6.54
N VAL A 230 -15.24 18.23 5.83
CA VAL A 230 -13.99 18.97 5.94
C VAL A 230 -14.24 20.39 5.44
N GLN A 231 -14.19 21.35 6.36
CA GLN A 231 -14.36 22.77 6.06
C GLN A 231 -13.00 23.38 5.75
N GLU A 232 -12.99 24.34 4.82
CA GLU A 232 -11.81 25.14 4.56
C GLU A 232 -11.49 26.02 5.78
N PRO A 233 -10.21 26.20 6.14
CA PRO A 233 -9.86 27.13 7.20
C PRO A 233 -10.32 28.53 6.81
N ILE A 234 -11.07 29.18 7.71
CA ILE A 234 -11.63 30.53 7.48
C ILE A 234 -10.48 31.49 7.21
N VAL A 235 -10.45 32.06 6.00
CA VAL A 235 -9.52 33.12 5.64
C VAL A 235 -10.00 34.39 6.33
N ILE A 236 -9.38 34.74 7.46
CA ILE A 236 -9.55 36.07 8.06
C ILE A 236 -8.53 36.97 7.37
N SER A 237 -9.01 37.79 6.42
CA SER A 237 -8.23 38.83 5.73
C SER A 237 -7.86 39.97 6.66
#